data_AF-A0A8T4TIX2-F1
#
_entry.id   AF-A0A8T4TIX2-F1
#
_cell.length_a   1.000
_cell.length_b   1.000
_cell.length_c   1.000
_cell.angle_alpha   90.00
_cell.angle_beta   90.00
_cell.angle_gamma   90.00
#
_symmetry.space_group_name_H-M   'P 1'
#
loop_
_entity.id
_entity.type
_entity.pdbx_description
1 polymer ?
#
loop_
_entity_poly.entity_id
_entity_poly.type
_entity_poly.pdbx_seq_one_letter_code
_entity_poly.pdbx_strand_id
1 'polypeptide(L)'
;MSNLTETIVDYVAKEGYAPLHPFLAMPYKYFEGGIVGRNKTIEYCFRLVDICPHFWLFGISEGTLEELSRAQSSDKIFRFPFLHFDPEWNEFYQNLASKYGDPLANLFPIQRLTKQN
;
A
#
# COMPACT_ATOMS: atom_id res chain seq x y z
N MET A 1 13.03 17.76 7.35
CA MET A 1 11.78 17.13 6.92
C MET A 1 11.98 15.64 7.12
N SER A 2 11.18 14.97 7.96
CA SER A 2 11.26 13.51 8.05
C SER A 2 10.85 12.93 6.69
N ASN A 3 11.57 11.91 6.24
CA ASN A 3 11.19 11.18 5.04
C ASN A 3 9.84 10.49 5.34
N LEU A 4 8.82 10.66 4.49
CA LEU A 4 7.51 10.01 4.68
C LEU A 4 7.65 8.50 4.97
N THR A 5 8.65 7.87 4.34
CA THR A 5 9.03 6.47 4.57
C THR A 5 9.40 6.19 6.03
N GLU A 6 10.18 7.07 6.67
CA GLU A 6 10.58 6.93 8.08
C GLU A 6 9.35 7.10 9.00
N THR A 7 8.47 8.06 8.71
CA THR A 7 7.23 8.26 9.47
C THR A 7 6.33 7.01 9.41
N ILE A 8 6.21 6.38 8.24
CA ILE A 8 5.45 5.13 8.06
C ILE A 8 6.07 3.99 8.87
N VAL A 9 7.39 3.83 8.79
CA VAL A 9 8.14 2.79 9.51
C VAL A 9 7.99 2.96 11.02
N ASP A 10 8.14 4.18 11.53
CA ASP A 10 7.96 4.49 12.94
C ASP A 10 6.53 4.23 13.42
N TYR A 11 5.54 4.54 12.60
CA TYR A 11 4.14 4.27 12.90
C TYR A 11 3.89 2.76 13.04
N VAL A 12 4.34 1.95 12.09
CA VAL A 12 4.20 0.49 12.14
C VAL A 12 4.96 -0.10 13.34
N ALA A 13 6.15 0.41 13.64
CA ALA A 13 6.95 -0.03 14.78
C ALA A 13 6.27 0.27 16.12
N LYS A 14 5.66 1.45 16.27
CA LYS A 14 4.90 1.85 17.48
C LYS A 14 3.66 0.99 17.71
N GLU A 15 3.08 0.44 16.65
CA GLU A 15 1.97 -0.52 16.71
C GLU A 15 2.44 -1.96 17.07
N GLY A 16 3.74 -2.18 17.28
CA GLY A 16 4.30 -3.47 17.69
C GLY A 16 4.66 -4.42 16.55
N TYR A 17 4.80 -3.92 15.32
CA TYR A 17 5.12 -4.72 14.14
C TYR A 17 6.52 -4.39 13.59
N ALA A 18 7.14 -5.35 12.90
CA ALA A 18 8.35 -5.12 12.12
C ALA A 18 7.98 -4.64 10.70
N PRO A 19 8.30 -3.39 10.32
CA PRO A 19 7.95 -2.88 9.00
C PRO A 19 8.87 -3.44 7.91
N LEU A 20 8.25 -3.92 6.82
CA LEU A 20 8.95 -4.29 5.58
C LEU A 20 8.53 -3.32 4.47
N HIS A 21 9.20 -2.16 4.42
CA HIS A 21 8.88 -1.12 3.44
C HIS A 21 9.65 -1.34 2.12
N PRO A 22 9.00 -1.44 0.95
CA PRO A 22 9.66 -1.70 -0.34
C PRO A 22 10.82 -0.75 -0.64
N PHE A 23 10.66 0.56 -0.46
CA PHE A 23 11.74 1.53 -0.72
C PHE A 23 12.96 1.42 0.21
N LEU A 24 12.82 0.79 1.38
CA LEU A 24 13.95 0.51 2.28
C LEU A 24 14.58 -0.85 1.96
N ALA A 25 13.76 -1.86 1.68
CA ALA A 25 14.21 -3.21 1.36
C ALA A 25 14.83 -3.32 -0.05
N MET A 26 14.38 -2.48 -0.99
CA MET A 26 14.71 -2.55 -2.40
C MET A 26 15.17 -1.16 -2.92
N PRO A 27 16.45 -0.79 -2.73
CA PRO A 27 16.95 0.52 -3.11
C PRO A 27 16.80 0.81 -4.61
N TYR A 28 16.20 1.96 -4.95
CA TYR A 28 15.83 2.33 -6.33
C TYR A 28 16.95 2.11 -7.37
N LYS A 29 18.20 2.46 -7.04
CA LYS A 29 19.37 2.31 -7.95
C LYS A 29 19.69 0.88 -8.38
N TYR A 30 19.24 -0.13 -7.63
CA TYR A 30 19.45 -1.53 -7.97
C TYR A 30 18.17 -2.19 -8.51
N PHE A 31 17.01 -1.63 -8.13
CA PHE A 31 15.69 -2.16 -8.45
C PHE A 31 15.05 -1.39 -9.61
N GLU A 32 14.03 -0.58 -9.34
CA GLU A 32 13.20 0.05 -10.37
C GLU A 32 14.00 0.93 -11.34
N GLY A 33 14.95 1.73 -10.83
CA GLY A 33 15.84 2.57 -11.63
C GLY A 33 17.15 1.89 -12.06
N GLY A 34 17.32 0.61 -11.71
CA GLY A 34 18.54 -0.16 -11.96
C GLY A 34 18.36 -1.26 -13.00
N ILE A 35 19.29 -2.20 -13.00
CA ILE A 35 19.33 -3.33 -13.94
C ILE A 35 18.13 -4.29 -13.80
N VAL A 36 17.51 -4.34 -12.62
CA VAL A 36 16.31 -5.16 -12.38
C VAL A 36 15.11 -4.58 -13.12
N GLY A 37 14.97 -3.25 -13.12
CA GLY A 37 13.89 -2.52 -13.77
C GLY A 37 12.54 -2.63 -13.05
N ARG A 38 11.57 -1.84 -13.52
CA ARG A 38 10.23 -1.73 -12.90
C ARG A 38 9.48 -3.06 -12.82
N ASN A 39 9.37 -3.79 -13.93
CA ASN A 39 8.54 -5.01 -13.99
C ASN A 39 8.97 -6.06 -12.96
N LYS A 40 10.27 -6.35 -12.87
CA LYS A 40 10.79 -7.28 -11.86
C LYS A 40 10.67 -6.72 -10.45
N THR A 41 10.80 -5.42 -10.26
CA THR A 41 10.60 -4.79 -8.95
C THR A 41 9.18 -5.01 -8.44
N ILE A 42 8.18 -4.87 -9.31
CA ILE A 42 6.78 -5.17 -8.98
C ILE A 42 6.61 -6.66 -8.62
N GLU A 43 7.23 -7.58 -9.35
CA GLU A 43 7.23 -9.00 -8.99
C GLU A 43 7.82 -9.25 -7.60
N TYR A 44 8.89 -8.55 -7.23
CA TYR A 44 9.45 -8.63 -5.88
C TYR A 44 8.49 -8.05 -4.84
N CYS A 45 7.84 -6.92 -5.10
CA CYS A 45 6.79 -6.38 -4.22
C CYS A 45 5.70 -7.41 -3.95
N PHE A 46 5.18 -8.09 -4.99
CA PHE A 46 4.17 -9.14 -4.80
C PHE A 46 4.67 -10.30 -3.94
N ARG A 47 5.94 -10.71 -4.09
CA ARG A 47 6.52 -11.74 -3.22
C ARG A 47 6.63 -11.27 -1.77
N LEU A 48 6.98 -10.00 -1.54
CA LEU A 48 7.01 -9.42 -0.19
C LEU A 48 5.59 -9.38 0.41
N VAL A 49 4.59 -9.03 -0.38
CA VAL A 49 3.17 -9.10 0.02
C VAL A 49 2.83 -10.53 0.41
N ASP A 50 3.16 -11.52 -0.42
CA ASP A 50 2.81 -12.92 -0.20
C ASP A 50 3.37 -13.49 1.13
N ILE A 51 4.60 -13.16 1.50
CA ILE A 51 5.23 -13.65 2.75
C ILE A 51 4.75 -12.93 4.01
N CYS A 52 4.26 -11.70 3.89
CA CYS A 52 3.86 -10.89 5.05
C CYS A 52 2.43 -11.26 5.53
N PRO A 53 2.21 -11.55 6.83
CA PRO A 53 0.87 -11.85 7.34
C PRO A 53 -0.04 -10.62 7.41
N HIS A 54 0.54 -9.41 7.43
CA HIS A 54 -0.18 -8.14 7.42
C HIS A 54 0.09 -7.37 6.12
N PHE A 55 -0.95 -6.74 5.59
CA PHE A 55 -0.86 -5.77 4.51
C PHE A 55 -1.28 -4.39 5.03
N TRP A 56 -0.37 -3.42 4.96
CA TRP A 56 -0.62 -2.06 5.40
C TRP A 56 -0.53 -1.10 4.22
N LEU A 57 -1.59 -0.33 3.99
CA LEU A 57 -1.69 0.61 2.88
C LEU A 57 -1.69 2.05 3.38
N PHE A 58 -0.65 2.81 3.03
CA PHE A 58 -0.41 4.18 3.49
C PHE A 58 -0.67 5.25 2.42
N GLY A 59 -0.86 4.86 1.16
CA GLY A 59 -1.26 5.76 0.08
C GLY A 59 -1.78 4.98 -1.11
N ILE A 60 -2.47 5.67 -2.02
CA ILE A 60 -3.11 5.09 -3.19
C ILE A 60 -2.35 5.47 -4.46
N SER A 61 -1.88 4.44 -5.14
CA SER A 61 -1.25 4.49 -6.45
C SER A 61 -1.60 3.22 -7.23
N GLU A 62 -1.33 3.21 -8.53
CA GLU A 62 -1.47 2.03 -9.37
C GLU A 62 -0.78 0.79 -8.79
N GLY A 63 0.51 0.91 -8.42
CA GLY A 63 1.28 -0.22 -7.88
C GLY A 63 0.70 -0.76 -6.57
N THR A 64 0.26 0.13 -5.67
CA THR A 64 -0.34 -0.29 -4.40
C THR A 64 -1.71 -0.95 -4.56
N LEU A 65 -2.48 -0.59 -5.60
CA LEU A 65 -3.75 -1.26 -5.89
C LEU A 65 -3.53 -2.65 -6.49
N GLU A 66 -2.49 -2.83 -7.31
CA GLU A 66 -2.07 -4.15 -7.78
C GLU A 66 -1.63 -5.04 -6.60
N GLU A 67 -0.84 -4.50 -5.67
CA GLU A 67 -0.43 -5.18 -4.43
C GLU A 67 -1.63 -5.53 -3.54
N LEU A 68 -2.61 -4.63 -3.42
CA LEU A 68 -3.85 -4.86 -2.68
C LEU A 68 -4.68 -6.00 -3.28
N SER A 69 -4.87 -5.99 -4.61
CA SER A 69 -5.58 -7.05 -5.33
C SER A 69 -4.91 -8.42 -5.11
N ARG A 70 -3.57 -8.45 -5.14
CA ARG A 70 -2.79 -9.64 -4.79
C ARG A 70 -3.04 -10.08 -3.35
N ALA A 71 -2.96 -9.16 -2.39
CA ALA A 71 -3.17 -9.45 -0.98
C ALA A 71 -4.57 -9.99 -0.67
N GLN A 72 -5.61 -9.50 -1.36
CA GLN A 72 -7.00 -9.96 -1.21
C GLN A 72 -7.21 -11.44 -1.59
N SER A 73 -6.31 -12.02 -2.39
CA SER A 73 -6.35 -13.44 -2.72
C SER A 73 -5.84 -14.36 -1.59
N SER A 74 -5.52 -13.80 -0.41
CA SER A 74 -4.92 -14.49 0.74
C SER A 74 -5.61 -14.13 2.05
N ASP A 75 -5.49 -14.98 3.07
CA ASP A 75 -6.03 -14.76 4.43
C ASP A 75 -5.21 -13.75 5.26
N LYS A 76 -4.88 -12.59 4.68
CA LYS A 76 -4.05 -11.55 5.31
C LYS A 76 -4.87 -10.62 6.18
N ILE A 77 -4.20 -9.99 7.15
CA ILE A 77 -4.78 -8.94 7.98
C ILE A 77 -4.50 -7.58 7.32
N PHE A 78 -5.57 -6.86 6.99
CA PHE A 78 -5.47 -5.57 6.31
C PHE A 78 -5.52 -4.40 7.28
N ARG A 79 -4.69 -3.38 7.04
CA ARG A 79 -4.70 -2.10 7.75
C ARG A 79 -4.54 -0.95 6.75
N PHE A 80 -5.29 0.12 6.97
CA PHE A 80 -5.43 1.20 6.00
C PHE A 80 -5.22 2.59 6.61
N PRO A 81 -3.99 2.91 7.08
CA PRO A 81 -3.72 4.24 7.62
C PRO A 81 -3.72 5.36 6.55
N PHE A 82 -3.86 5.04 5.25
CA PHE A 82 -3.83 6.03 4.17
C PHE A 82 -4.76 7.23 4.37
N LEU A 83 -5.88 7.09 5.10
CA LEU A 83 -6.76 8.21 5.46
C LEU A 83 -6.03 9.35 6.19
N HIS A 84 -4.93 9.05 6.88
CA HIS A 84 -4.10 10.00 7.61
C HIS A 84 -2.81 10.39 6.87
N PHE A 85 -2.38 9.57 5.91
CA PHE A 85 -1.05 9.67 5.28
C PHE A 85 -1.11 10.14 3.82
N ASP A 86 -2.25 10.00 3.16
CA ASP A 86 -2.45 10.36 1.77
C ASP A 86 -3.75 11.18 1.66
N PRO A 87 -3.71 12.51 1.77
CA PRO A 87 -4.92 13.35 1.72
C PRO A 87 -5.58 13.35 0.33
N GLU A 88 -4.85 12.95 -0.71
CA GLU A 88 -5.30 12.95 -2.10
C GLU A 88 -5.84 11.57 -2.53
N TRP A 89 -5.82 10.59 -1.62
CA TRP A 89 -6.15 9.19 -1.90
C TRP A 89 -7.47 9.02 -2.64
N ASN A 90 -8.49 9.82 -2.29
CA ASN A 90 -9.82 9.70 -2.87
C ASN A 90 -9.82 10.13 -4.34
N GLU A 91 -9.09 11.20 -4.69
CA GLU A 91 -8.98 11.66 -6.08
C GLU A 91 -8.26 10.61 -6.93
N PHE A 92 -7.11 10.12 -6.45
CA PHE A 92 -6.38 9.05 -7.13
C PHE A 92 -7.21 7.77 -7.26
N TYR A 93 -7.96 7.40 -6.23
CA TYR A 93 -8.81 6.22 -6.25
C TYR A 93 -9.94 6.33 -7.28
N GLN A 94 -10.65 7.46 -7.33
CA GLN A 94 -11.72 7.67 -8.32
C GLN A 94 -11.18 7.59 -9.76
N ASN A 95 -9.99 8.12 -10.00
CA ASN A 95 -9.33 8.05 -11.31
C ASN A 95 -8.96 6.60 -11.70
N LEU A 96 -8.60 5.77 -10.71
CA LEU A 96 -8.16 4.38 -10.91
C LEU A 96 -9.29 3.35 -10.84
N ALA A 97 -10.46 3.71 -10.29
CA ALA A 97 -11.60 2.81 -10.11
C ALA A 97 -12.09 2.21 -11.44
N SER A 98 -11.98 2.97 -12.54
CA SER A 98 -12.32 2.49 -13.89
C SER A 98 -11.47 1.31 -14.36
N LYS A 99 -10.22 1.19 -13.86
CA LYS A 99 -9.26 0.15 -14.27
C LYS A 99 -9.25 -1.06 -13.35
N TYR A 100 -9.43 -0.84 -12.04
CA TYR A 100 -9.30 -1.90 -11.03
C TYR A 100 -10.66 -2.29 -10.38
N GLY A 101 -11.76 -1.68 -10.79
CA GLY A 101 -13.06 -1.82 -10.14
C GLY A 101 -13.07 -1.09 -8.80
N ASP A 102 -13.68 -1.69 -7.78
CA ASP A 102 -13.73 -1.14 -6.43
C ASP A 102 -13.04 -2.08 -5.43
N PRO A 103 -11.70 -2.21 -5.48
CA PRO A 103 -10.96 -3.12 -4.60
C PRO A 103 -11.09 -2.75 -3.12
N LEU A 104 -11.41 -1.49 -2.80
CA LEU A 104 -11.66 -1.03 -1.44
C LEU A 104 -13.08 -1.32 -0.96
N ALA A 105 -14.11 -1.42 -1.81
CA ALA A 105 -15.50 -1.64 -1.37
C ALA A 105 -15.71 -2.83 -0.44
N ASN A 106 -14.99 -3.93 -0.67
CA ASN A 106 -15.12 -5.15 0.14
C ASN A 106 -14.30 -5.10 1.45
N LEU A 107 -13.33 -4.19 1.53
CA LEU A 107 -12.43 -4.04 2.68
C LEU A 107 -12.81 -2.84 3.56
N PHE A 108 -13.53 -1.88 2.96
CA PHE A 108 -14.13 -0.71 3.56
C PHE A 108 -15.59 -0.66 3.12
N PRO A 109 -16.54 -1.13 3.94
CA PRO A 109 -17.94 -0.83 3.71
C PRO A 109 -18.10 0.70 3.77
N ILE A 110 -18.27 1.34 2.61
CA ILE A 110 -18.33 2.80 2.40
C ILE A 110 -19.42 3.49 3.27
N GLN A 111 -20.30 2.72 3.92
CA GLN A 111 -21.40 3.22 4.76
C GLN A 111 -21.00 4.04 6.02
N ARG A 112 -19.71 4.35 6.25
CA ARG A 112 -19.26 5.16 7.40
C ARG A 112 -18.46 6.42 7.08
N LEU A 113 -18.41 6.87 5.81
CA LEU A 113 -17.74 8.13 5.45
C LEU A 113 -18.69 9.28 5.08
N THR A 114 -20.02 9.08 5.11
CA THR A 114 -21.03 10.13 4.91
C THR A 114 -21.65 10.67 6.21
N LYS A 115 -21.13 10.28 7.38
CA LYS A 115 -21.56 10.86 8.66
C LYS A 115 -20.38 11.19 9.56
N GLN A 116 -19.65 12.22 9.20
CA GLN A 116 -19.11 13.12 10.20
C GLN A 116 -19.72 14.49 9.90
N ASN A 117 -20.76 14.80 10.69
CA ASN A 117 -21.33 16.14 10.83
C ASN A 117 -20.29 17.08 11.45
#